data_AF-A0A9Q0ZND5-F1
#
_entry.id   AF-A0A9Q0ZND5-F1
#
_cell.length_a   1.000
_cell.length_b   1.000
_cell.length_c   1.000
_cell.angle_alpha   90.00
_cell.angle_beta   90.00
_cell.angle_gamma   90.00
#
_symmetry.space_group_name_H-M   'P 1'
#
loop_
_entity.id
_entity.type
_entity.pdbx_description
1 polymer ?
#
loop_
_entity_poly.entity_id
_entity_poly.type
_entity_poly.pdbx_seq_one_letter_code
_entity_poly.pdbx_strand_id
1 'polypeptide(L)'
;MSTQSFLSNSGHLVDYRYGIHINKDGCESHVVGLEELSICGDIRIKHPLHVESLAMFSSARSNACVWKGKWMYEVLLETSGVQQLGWATLSCPFTDHKGVGDVDDSYAFDGKRVRKWNKDVEPYGQPWVVGDVIGCLH
;
A
#
# COMPACT_ATOMS: atom_id res chain seq x y z
N MET A 1 4.35 20.31 19.70
CA MET A 1 4.16 19.25 18.70
C MET A 1 3.36 19.88 17.57
N SER A 2 3.97 20.02 16.40
CA SER A 2 3.40 20.77 15.28
C SER A 2 2.39 19.87 14.53
N THR A 3 1.11 20.21 14.58
CA THR A 3 0.09 19.66 13.70
C THR A 3 0.26 20.29 12.32
N GLN A 4 0.78 19.52 11.34
CA GLN A 4 0.71 19.92 9.94
C GLN A 4 -0.67 19.56 9.40
N SER A 5 -1.50 20.58 9.17
CA SER A 5 -2.76 20.47 8.44
C SER A 5 -2.48 20.42 6.93
N PHE A 6 -2.75 19.29 6.29
CA PHE A 6 -2.80 19.22 4.83
C PHE A 6 -4.13 19.83 4.37
N LEU A 7 -4.07 21.03 3.79
CA LEU A 7 -5.21 21.67 3.14
C LEU A 7 -5.32 21.11 1.70
N SER A 8 -6.23 20.17 1.46
CA SER A 8 -6.67 19.86 0.09
C SER A 8 -7.77 20.85 -0.30
N ASN A 9 -7.44 21.74 -1.23
CA ASN A 9 -8.34 22.76 -1.73
C ASN A 9 -9.29 22.17 -2.78
N SER A 10 -10.38 21.50 -2.36
CA SER A 10 -11.59 21.33 -3.17
C SER A 10 -12.78 20.96 -2.27
N GLY A 11 -13.91 21.63 -2.47
CA GLY A 11 -15.07 21.69 -1.56
C GLY A 11 -15.94 20.44 -1.46
N HIS A 12 -15.37 19.24 -1.37
CA HIS A 12 -16.10 18.08 -0.90
C HIS A 12 -15.87 17.91 0.59
N LEU A 13 -16.95 17.93 1.37
CA LEU A 13 -16.96 17.53 2.78
C LEU A 13 -16.39 16.11 2.88
N VAL A 14 -15.09 16.00 3.14
CA VAL A 14 -14.47 14.74 3.54
C VAL A 14 -15.15 14.36 4.87
N ASP A 15 -15.92 13.28 4.90
CA ASP A 15 -16.54 12.83 6.16
C ASP A 15 -15.45 12.29 7.10
N TYR A 16 -14.86 13.20 7.88
CA TYR A 16 -13.78 12.93 8.83
C TYR A 16 -14.14 11.93 9.94
N ARG A 17 -15.39 11.46 10.02
CA ARG A 17 -15.87 10.63 11.12
C ARG A 17 -15.36 9.19 11.09
N TYR A 18 -15.02 8.66 9.92
CA TYR A 18 -14.71 7.24 9.77
C TYR A 18 -13.21 6.92 9.78
N GLY A 19 -12.31 7.91 9.70
CA GLY A 19 -10.87 7.65 9.75
C GLY A 19 -10.28 7.00 8.50
N ILE A 20 -11.03 7.03 7.39
CA ILE A 20 -10.65 6.57 6.05
C ILE A 20 -11.09 7.60 5.00
N HIS A 21 -10.29 7.76 3.95
CA HIS A 21 -10.59 8.56 2.77
C HIS A 21 -10.23 7.75 1.55
N ILE A 22 -11.17 7.62 0.61
CA ILE A 22 -10.94 6.97 -0.68
C ILE A 22 -10.87 8.10 -1.71
N ASN A 23 -9.70 8.27 -2.32
CA ASN A 23 -9.48 9.26 -3.37
C ASN A 23 -10.33 8.88 -4.59
N LYS A 24 -11.07 9.86 -5.11
CA LYS A 24 -11.97 9.71 -6.25
C LYS A 24 -11.26 10.30 -7.47
N ASP A 25 -10.75 9.46 -8.35
CA ASP A 25 -10.23 9.89 -9.65
C ASP A 25 -11.38 10.24 -10.62
N GLY A 26 -12.27 11.17 -10.21
CA GLY A 26 -13.38 11.67 -11.00
C GLY A 26 -14.64 10.78 -11.10
N CYS A 27 -14.65 9.57 -10.51
CA CYS A 27 -15.83 8.70 -10.46
C CYS A 27 -16.50 8.75 -9.08
N GLU A 28 -17.85 8.77 -9.02
CA GLU A 28 -18.62 8.80 -7.77
C GLU A 28 -18.48 7.55 -6.90
N SER A 29 -17.83 6.49 -7.39
CA SER A 29 -17.78 5.19 -6.73
C SER A 29 -16.89 5.17 -5.47
N HIS A 30 -17.38 4.56 -4.39
CA HIS A 30 -16.64 4.28 -3.15
C HIS A 30 -15.76 3.02 -3.26
N VAL A 31 -15.13 2.79 -4.42
CA VAL A 31 -14.39 1.57 -4.71
C VAL A 31 -12.93 1.74 -4.30
N VAL A 32 -12.45 0.80 -3.48
CA VAL A 32 -11.01 0.68 -3.18
C VAL A 32 -10.33 0.05 -4.39
N GLY A 33 -9.29 0.73 -4.88
CA GLY A 33 -8.46 0.33 -6.02
C GLY A 33 -7.02 0.77 -5.80
N LEU A 34 -6.21 0.70 -6.87
CA LEU A 34 -4.88 1.31 -6.86
C LEU A 34 -4.95 2.79 -7.24
N GLU A 35 -4.15 3.62 -6.57
CA GLU A 35 -3.93 5.02 -6.93
C GLU A 35 -2.98 5.07 -8.12
N GLU A 36 -3.49 5.40 -9.31
CA GLU A 36 -2.70 5.38 -10.56
C GLU A 36 -1.45 6.27 -10.48
N LEU A 37 -1.56 7.43 -9.81
CA LEU A 37 -0.44 8.37 -9.61
C LEU A 37 0.66 7.85 -8.70
N SER A 38 0.39 6.81 -7.91
CA SER A 38 1.40 6.18 -7.06
C SER A 38 2.22 5.13 -7.79
N ILE A 39 1.78 4.67 -8.98
CA ILE A 39 2.41 3.55 -9.66
C ILE A 39 3.82 3.93 -10.12
N CYS A 40 4.80 3.14 -9.70
CA CYS A 40 6.17 3.19 -10.19
C CYS A 40 6.59 1.82 -10.73
N GLY A 41 7.27 1.80 -11.87
CA GLY A 41 7.63 0.59 -12.61
C GLY A 41 6.57 0.20 -13.65
N ASP A 42 6.65 -1.04 -14.13
CA ASP A 42 5.73 -1.59 -15.13
C ASP A 42 4.77 -2.58 -14.45
N ILE A 43 3.53 -2.14 -14.25
CA ILE A 43 2.48 -2.92 -13.60
C ILE A 43 1.31 -3.10 -14.56
N ARG A 44 0.87 -4.34 -14.71
CA ARG A 44 -0.38 -4.70 -15.39
C ARG A 44 -1.48 -4.96 -14.37
N ILE A 45 -2.61 -4.26 -14.52
CA ILE A 45 -3.80 -4.42 -13.67
C ILE A 45 -4.89 -5.15 -14.47
N LYS A 46 -5.46 -6.24 -13.95
CA LYS A 46 -6.46 -7.10 -14.63
C LYS A 46 -7.72 -7.31 -13.78
N HIS A 47 -8.81 -6.57 -14.02
CA HIS A 47 -9.89 -6.42 -13.01
C HIS A 47 -9.32 -5.73 -11.74
N PRO A 48 -10.07 -4.91 -11.00
CA PRO A 48 -9.52 -3.70 -10.36
C PRO A 48 -8.41 -3.92 -9.32
N LEU A 49 -8.18 -5.15 -8.86
CA LEU A 49 -7.26 -5.49 -7.77
C LEU A 49 -6.28 -6.63 -8.08
N HIS A 50 -6.27 -7.19 -9.30
CA HIS A 50 -5.21 -8.13 -9.68
C HIS A 50 -4.05 -7.35 -10.27
N VAL A 51 -2.88 -7.51 -9.66
CA VAL A 51 -1.68 -6.72 -9.96
C VAL A 51 -0.56 -7.65 -10.37
N GLU A 52 0.04 -7.39 -11.52
CA GLU A 52 1.16 -8.16 -12.05
C GLU A 52 2.32 -7.22 -12.38
N SER A 53 3.46 -7.39 -11.71
CA SER A 53 4.69 -6.67 -12.03
C SER A 53 5.34 -7.27 -13.26
N LEU A 54 5.70 -6.41 -14.22
CA LEU A 54 6.45 -6.76 -15.43
C LEU A 54 7.90 -6.23 -15.39
N ALA A 55 8.26 -5.49 -14.34
CA ALA A 55 9.61 -4.99 -14.10
C ALA A 55 10.29 -5.70 -12.92
N MET A 56 11.60 -5.44 -12.75
CA MET A 56 12.39 -5.92 -11.61
C MET A 56 11.91 -5.36 -10.27
N PHE A 57 11.44 -4.12 -10.29
CA PHE A 57 10.91 -3.43 -9.12
C PHE A 57 9.69 -2.63 -9.54
N SER A 58 8.58 -2.82 -8.84
CA SER A 58 7.36 -2.07 -9.03
C SER A 58 6.68 -1.84 -7.71
N SER A 59 6.05 -0.68 -7.57
CA SER A 59 5.37 -0.26 -6.35
C SER A 59 4.09 0.47 -6.71
N ALA A 60 3.05 0.23 -5.92
CA ALA A 60 1.76 0.89 -6.04
C ALA A 60 1.11 0.96 -4.66
N ARG A 61 0.25 1.97 -4.46
CA ARG A 61 -0.52 2.18 -3.23
C ARG A 61 -2.00 2.16 -3.57
N SER A 62 -2.84 1.80 -2.60
CA SER A 62 -4.29 1.93 -2.78
C SER A 62 -4.73 3.40 -2.81
N ASN A 63 -5.88 3.67 -3.43
CA ASN A 63 -6.54 4.97 -3.35
C ASN A 63 -7.19 5.25 -1.98
N ALA A 64 -7.15 4.30 -1.04
CA ALA A 64 -7.68 4.43 0.31
C ALA A 64 -6.56 4.79 1.31
N CYS A 65 -6.75 5.91 2.01
CA CYS A 65 -5.90 6.40 3.09
C CYS A 65 -6.63 6.29 4.42
N VAL A 66 -5.98 5.73 5.44
CA VAL A 66 -6.53 5.59 6.80
C VAL A 66 -5.70 6.41 7.79
N TRP A 67 -6.34 7.02 8.79
CA TRP A 67 -5.65 7.79 9.84
C TRP A 67 -6.27 7.62 11.24
N LYS A 68 -7.39 6.90 11.36
CA LYS A 68 -8.05 6.63 12.64
C LYS A 68 -8.84 5.33 12.57
N GLY A 69 -8.84 4.58 13.68
CA GLY A 69 -9.53 3.29 13.78
C GLY A 69 -8.55 2.12 13.69
N LYS A 70 -9.07 0.94 13.36
CA LYS A 70 -8.29 -0.26 13.06
C LYS A 70 -8.71 -0.74 11.68
N TRP A 71 -7.74 -0.99 10.81
CA TRP A 71 -7.99 -1.29 9.41
C TRP A 71 -7.18 -2.49 8.97
N MET A 72 -7.76 -3.28 8.07
CA MET A 72 -7.13 -4.45 7.51
C MET A 72 -7.45 -4.55 6.03
N TYR A 73 -6.48 -5.00 5.27
CA TYR A 73 -6.69 -5.51 3.92
C TYR A 73 -6.02 -6.88 3.79
N GLU A 74 -6.41 -7.62 2.76
CA GLU A 74 -5.87 -8.95 2.46
C GLU A 74 -5.33 -8.98 1.03
N VAL A 75 -4.25 -9.73 0.83
CA VAL A 75 -3.64 -9.96 -0.49
C VAL A 75 -3.57 -11.46 -0.73
N LEU A 76 -4.22 -11.92 -1.80
CA LEU A 76 -4.05 -13.28 -2.30
C LEU A 76 -2.77 -13.35 -3.15
N LEU A 77 -1.84 -14.22 -2.76
CA LEU A 77 -0.59 -14.40 -3.48
C LEU A 77 -0.76 -15.34 -4.68
N GLU A 78 -0.63 -14.83 -5.89
CA GLU A 78 -0.54 -15.68 -7.09
C GLU A 78 0.90 -16.15 -7.37
N THR A 79 1.89 -15.53 -6.73
CA THR A 79 3.30 -15.94 -6.80
C THR A 79 3.93 -15.96 -5.41
N SER A 80 4.92 -16.83 -5.21
CA SER A 80 5.75 -16.86 -3.99
C SER A 80 7.07 -16.09 -4.19
N GLY A 81 7.09 -15.12 -5.10
CA GLY A 81 8.27 -14.30 -5.42
C GLY A 81 8.64 -13.33 -4.29
N VAL A 82 9.72 -12.58 -4.51
CA VAL A 82 10.08 -11.46 -3.61
C VAL A 82 9.06 -10.35 -3.82
N GLN A 83 8.33 -10.02 -2.75
CA GLN A 83 7.31 -8.98 -2.69
C GLN A 83 7.37 -8.35 -1.29
N GLN A 84 6.91 -7.12 -1.16
CA GLN A 84 6.80 -6.42 0.12
C GLN A 84 5.36 -5.94 0.27
N LEU A 85 4.67 -6.40 1.31
CA LEU A 85 3.28 -6.04 1.60
C LEU A 85 3.19 -5.30 2.93
N GLY A 86 2.51 -4.16 2.96
CA GLY A 86 2.35 -3.41 4.19
C GLY A 86 1.72 -2.03 4.02
N TRP A 87 2.12 -1.07 4.84
CA TRP A 87 1.52 0.25 4.86
C TRP A 87 2.58 1.33 4.68
N ALA A 88 2.20 2.39 3.98
CA ALA A 88 3.04 3.53 3.68
C ALA A 88 2.22 4.81 3.80
N THR A 89 2.83 5.89 4.29
CA THR A 89 2.16 7.20 4.22
C THR A 89 2.19 7.77 2.79
N LEU A 90 1.48 8.87 2.58
CA LEU A 90 1.53 9.63 1.32
C LEU A 90 2.93 10.15 0.98
N SER A 91 3.78 10.36 1.99
CA SER A 91 5.14 10.87 1.84
C SER A 91 6.15 9.81 1.41
N CYS A 92 5.78 8.52 1.46
CA CYS A 92 6.65 7.41 1.08
C CYS A 92 6.94 7.47 -0.42
N PRO A 93 8.20 7.66 -0.84
CA PRO A 93 8.55 7.74 -2.25
C PRO A 93 8.54 6.34 -2.87
N PHE A 94 7.81 6.19 -3.97
CA PHE A 94 7.91 5.01 -4.82
C PHE A 94 8.80 5.32 -6.02
N THR A 95 9.92 4.61 -6.12
CA THR A 95 10.89 4.72 -7.20
C THR A 95 11.21 3.33 -7.75
N ASP A 96 12.10 3.25 -8.72
CA ASP A 96 12.69 2.00 -9.24
C ASP A 96 13.51 1.18 -8.22
N HIS A 97 13.75 1.73 -7.03
CA HIS A 97 14.59 1.13 -5.98
C HIS A 97 14.02 1.27 -4.58
N LYS A 98 12.89 1.95 -4.41
CA LYS A 98 12.27 2.24 -3.11
C LYS A 98 10.77 2.03 -3.19
N GLY A 99 10.26 1.28 -2.23
CA GLY A 99 8.85 0.99 -2.06
C GLY A 99 8.47 0.92 -0.58
N VAL A 100 7.38 0.23 -0.31
CA VAL A 100 6.89 0.03 1.06
C VAL A 100 7.91 -0.77 1.90
N GLY A 101 8.26 -0.25 3.07
CA GLY A 101 9.23 -0.82 3.99
C GLY A 101 10.66 -0.26 3.85
N ASP A 102 10.98 0.45 2.77
CA ASP A 102 12.33 0.97 2.51
C ASP A 102 12.62 2.33 3.16
N VAL A 103 11.59 2.99 3.71
CA VAL A 103 11.66 4.33 4.32
C VAL A 103 10.99 4.37 5.70
N ASP A 104 11.40 5.34 6.53
CA ASP A 104 10.98 5.50 7.93
C ASP A 104 9.46 5.60 8.14
N ASP A 105 8.71 6.07 7.14
CA ASP A 105 7.26 6.26 7.18
C ASP A 105 6.49 5.12 6.48
N SER A 106 7.09 3.93 6.45
CA SER A 106 6.48 2.74 5.88
C SER A 106 6.92 1.48 6.61
N TYR A 107 6.11 0.44 6.55
CA TYR A 107 6.47 -0.88 7.05
C TYR A 107 5.94 -1.96 6.14
N ALA A 108 6.74 -3.01 5.94
CA ALA A 108 6.37 -4.12 5.07
C ALA A 108 6.81 -5.46 5.63
N PHE A 109 6.15 -6.51 5.16
CA PHE A 109 6.57 -7.90 5.32
C PHE A 109 6.92 -8.50 3.96
N ASP A 110 8.07 -9.18 3.90
CA ASP A 110 8.52 -9.99 2.77
C ASP A 110 8.56 -11.45 3.22
N GLY A 111 7.53 -12.23 2.82
CA GLY A 111 7.43 -13.64 3.18
C GLY A 111 8.39 -14.53 2.41
N LYS A 112 8.97 -14.08 1.30
CA LYS A 112 10.02 -14.86 0.61
C LYS A 112 11.32 -14.83 1.41
N ARG A 113 11.65 -13.67 1.98
CA ARG A 113 12.85 -13.47 2.81
C ARG A 113 12.60 -13.73 4.29
N VAL A 114 11.33 -13.82 4.72
CA VAL A 114 10.91 -13.99 6.12
C VAL A 114 11.46 -12.85 6.97
N ARG A 115 11.17 -11.62 6.53
CA ARG A 115 11.66 -10.37 7.13
C ARG A 115 10.57 -9.32 7.18
N LYS A 116 10.55 -8.53 8.25
CA LYS A 116 9.85 -7.23 8.29
C LYS A 116 10.84 -6.10 8.01
N TRP A 117 10.33 -5.05 7.38
CA TRP A 117 11.08 -3.90 6.87
C TRP A 117 10.45 -2.62 7.40
N ASN A 118 11.28 -1.72 7.94
CA ASN A 118 10.98 -0.30 8.19
C ASN A 118 12.34 0.39 8.28
N LYS A 119 12.99 0.58 7.12
CA LYS A 119 14.41 0.96 6.93
C LYS A 119 15.43 -0.04 7.45
N ASP A 120 15.20 -0.59 8.64
CA ASP A 120 15.92 -1.73 9.18
C ASP A 120 15.21 -3.04 8.82
N VAL A 121 15.98 -4.13 8.83
CA VAL A 121 15.51 -5.47 8.43
C VAL A 121 15.64 -6.44 9.60
N GLU A 122 14.52 -7.03 10.01
CA GLU A 122 14.47 -7.96 11.13
C GLU A 122 13.80 -9.29 10.74
N PRO A 123 14.27 -10.44 11.26
CA PRO A 123 13.56 -11.73 11.15
C PRO A 123 12.13 -11.63 11.66
N TYR A 124 11.15 -12.04 10.84
CA TYR A 124 9.73 -11.99 11.20
C TYR A 124 8.90 -12.91 10.31
N GLY A 125 7.83 -13.49 10.87
CA GLY A 125 6.84 -14.26 10.11
C GLY A 125 7.28 -15.65 9.69
N GLN A 126 6.65 -16.17 8.64
CA GLN A 126 6.87 -17.50 8.07
C GLN A 126 7.02 -17.38 6.54
N PRO A 127 7.67 -18.35 5.88
CA PRO A 127 7.74 -18.36 4.43
C PRO A 127 6.34 -18.48 3.81
N TRP A 128 6.03 -17.64 2.82
CA TRP A 128 4.78 -17.75 2.06
C TRP A 128 4.88 -18.72 0.89
N VAL A 129 3.73 -19.20 0.43
CA VAL A 129 3.57 -19.99 -0.79
C VAL A 129 2.47 -19.40 -1.68
N VAL A 130 2.40 -19.86 -2.93
CA VAL A 130 1.31 -19.50 -3.84
C VAL A 130 -0.02 -19.96 -3.25
N GLY A 131 -1.01 -19.08 -3.27
CA GLY A 131 -2.34 -19.33 -2.71
C GLY A 131 -2.53 -18.86 -1.27
N ASP A 132 -1.46 -18.44 -0.58
CA ASP A 132 -1.60 -17.82 0.75
C ASP A 132 -2.35 -16.50 0.66
N VAL A 133 -3.14 -16.21 1.71
CA VAL A 133 -3.80 -14.92 1.91
C VAL A 133 -3.10 -14.18 3.04
N ILE A 134 -2.48 -13.05 2.71
CA ILE A 134 -1.72 -12.23 3.66
C ILE A 134 -2.59 -11.09 4.16
N GLY A 135 -2.89 -11.11 5.46
CA GLY A 135 -3.60 -10.03 6.14
C GLY A 135 -2.66 -8.95 6.66
N CYS A 136 -2.93 -7.69 6.32
CA CYS A 136 -2.16 -6.54 6.76
C CYS A 136 -3.02 -5.67 7.69
N LEU A 137 -2.82 -5.79 9.01
CA LEU A 137 -3.56 -5.04 10.04
C LEU A 137 -2.78 -3.78 10.49
N HIS A 138 -3.46 -2.64 10.57
CA HIS A 138 -2.99 -1.38 11.16
C HIS A 138 -3.92 -0.92 12.29
#